data_AF-A0A6B2S810-F1
#
_entry.id   AF-A0A6B2S810-F1
#
_cell.length_a   1.000
_cell.length_b   1.000
_cell.length_c   1.000
_cell.angle_alpha   90.00
_cell.angle_beta   90.00
_cell.angle_gamma   90.00
#
_symmetry.space_group_name_H-M   'P 1'
#
loop_
_entity.id
_entity.type
_entity.pdbx_description
1 polymer ?
#
loop_
_entity_poly.entity_id
_entity_poly.type
_entity_poly.pdbx_seq_one_letter_code
_entity_poly.pdbx_strand_id
1 'polypeptide(L)'
;RPHGALAVGTAAPLGTAERYAVHSAVALLTLTTERSRSLRAAEDRLGAAVLRMLLAGEPDHARTVAGDLYNGLLDAPYRLLIAEGAPVALQELAETLEAGASRAGEMALVVPEGERLVVLATDGGAAVTACTAYAQRIEARQAPGDRVGPVGSVGPVGSVGPAGSAGSAGEDVQVVIGQSAPAGTIAAASAYRQAEQALSVARRRGRVLVEHEELATGSVVPLLADDAVRAFADGMLRPLHEHDATGRGDLVASLRAWLAHHGQWDAAAADLGVHRHTLRYRMRRVEEILGRSLDDPDVRMELWLALKATSMP
;
A
#
# COMPACT_ATOMS: atom_id res chain seq x y z
N ARG A 1 9.31 8.08 -36.07
CA ARG A 1 8.12 8.92 -35.83
C ARG A 1 8.64 10.22 -35.22
N PRO A 2 8.07 11.41 -35.48
CA PRO A 2 8.55 12.64 -34.83
C PRO A 2 8.40 12.52 -33.30
N HIS A 3 9.48 12.83 -32.58
CA HIS A 3 9.57 12.66 -31.11
C HIS A 3 9.40 13.98 -30.34
N GLY A 4 9.15 15.08 -31.05
CA GLY A 4 8.94 16.42 -30.52
C GLY A 4 8.81 17.44 -31.65
N ALA A 5 8.40 18.67 -31.34
CA ALA A 5 8.31 19.78 -32.29
C ALA A 5 9.00 21.03 -31.72
N LEU A 6 9.75 21.73 -32.56
CA LEU A 6 10.31 23.06 -32.26
C LEU A 6 9.39 24.12 -32.87
N ALA A 7 8.69 24.88 -32.03
CA ALA A 7 7.92 26.03 -32.46
C ALA A 7 8.81 27.28 -32.46
N VAL A 8 8.91 27.97 -33.60
CA VAL A 8 9.72 29.19 -33.76
C VAL A 8 8.77 30.34 -34.11
N GLY A 9 8.66 31.33 -33.22
CA GLY A 9 7.88 32.54 -33.46
C GLY A 9 8.75 33.66 -34.01
N THR A 10 8.39 34.21 -35.17
CA THR A 10 9.08 35.36 -35.78
C THR A 10 8.09 36.42 -36.26
N ALA A 11 8.52 37.68 -36.26
CA ALA A 11 7.70 38.81 -36.73
C ALA A 11 7.59 38.91 -38.26
N ALA A 12 8.45 38.20 -39.01
CA ALA A 12 8.48 38.12 -40.46
C ALA A 12 8.84 36.69 -40.93
N PRO A 13 8.58 36.32 -42.20
CA PRO A 13 8.95 35.00 -42.73
C PRO A 13 10.46 34.76 -42.65
N LEU A 14 10.86 33.57 -42.20
CA LEU A 14 12.26 33.21 -42.02
C LEU A 14 13.06 33.36 -43.33
N GLY A 15 14.17 34.09 -43.28
CA GLY A 15 15.17 34.15 -44.32
C GLY A 15 16.00 32.86 -44.41
N THR A 16 16.88 32.77 -45.41
CA THR A 16 17.70 31.56 -45.63
C THR A 16 18.65 31.27 -44.46
N ALA A 17 19.31 32.29 -43.92
CA ALA A 17 20.21 32.14 -42.77
C ALA A 17 19.46 31.67 -41.50
N GLU A 18 18.27 32.23 -41.25
CA GLU A 18 17.45 31.85 -40.10
C GLU A 18 16.92 30.41 -40.24
N ARG A 19 16.55 29.98 -41.47
CA ARG A 19 16.22 28.57 -41.74
C ARG A 19 17.38 27.61 -41.49
N TYR A 20 18.62 28.01 -41.80
CA TYR A 20 19.81 27.21 -41.46
C TYR A 20 20.01 27.14 -39.94
N ALA A 21 19.83 28.26 -39.23
CA ALA A 21 19.92 28.28 -37.78
C ALA A 21 18.87 27.37 -37.12
N VAL A 22 17.61 27.39 -37.60
CA VAL A 22 16.55 26.50 -37.12
C VAL A 22 16.87 25.03 -37.39
N HIS A 23 17.35 24.68 -38.58
CA HIS A 23 17.76 23.29 -38.87
C HIS A 23 18.90 22.81 -37.96
N SER A 24 19.93 23.65 -37.74
CA SER A 24 21.02 23.35 -36.81
C SER A 24 20.52 23.18 -35.38
N ALA A 25 19.58 24.04 -34.94
CA ALA A 25 18.96 23.93 -33.62
C ALA A 25 18.16 22.63 -33.47
N VAL A 26 17.36 22.25 -34.47
CA VAL A 26 16.62 20.97 -34.49
C VAL A 26 17.58 19.78 -34.41
N ALA A 27 18.67 19.79 -35.19
CA ALA A 27 19.65 18.71 -35.17
C ALA A 27 20.33 18.57 -33.80
N LEU A 28 20.74 19.69 -33.19
CA LEU A 28 21.35 19.71 -31.87
C LEU A 28 20.37 19.26 -30.78
N LEU A 29 19.13 19.77 -30.78
CA LEU A 29 18.09 19.38 -29.84
C LEU A 29 17.73 17.90 -29.98
N THR A 30 17.69 17.37 -31.20
CA THR A 30 17.46 15.94 -31.44
C THR A 30 18.61 15.11 -30.87
N LEU A 31 19.86 15.51 -31.12
CA LEU A 31 21.03 14.81 -30.61
C LEU A 31 21.07 14.83 -29.06
N THR A 32 20.84 15.99 -28.45
CA THR A 32 20.87 16.12 -26.99
C THR A 32 19.73 15.33 -26.35
N THR A 33 18.52 15.38 -26.89
CA THR A 33 17.38 14.62 -26.37
C THR A 33 17.56 13.11 -26.52
N GLU A 34 18.06 12.61 -27.66
CA GLU A 34 18.36 11.19 -27.84
C GLU A 34 19.50 10.71 -26.94
N ARG A 35 20.55 11.52 -26.76
CA ARG A 35 21.65 11.21 -25.84
C ARG A 35 21.16 11.15 -24.39
N SER A 36 20.34 12.11 -23.96
CA SER A 36 19.72 12.12 -22.63
C SER A 36 18.80 10.93 -22.42
N ARG A 37 18.03 10.52 -23.43
CA ARG A 37 17.13 9.36 -23.34
C ARG A 37 17.91 8.04 -23.28
N SER A 38 18.95 7.91 -24.10
CA SER A 38 19.83 6.73 -24.10
C SER A 38 20.58 6.59 -22.78
N LEU A 39 21.00 7.71 -22.19
CA LEU A 39 21.64 7.74 -20.87
C LEU A 39 20.66 7.29 -19.78
N ARG A 40 19.46 7.87 -19.71
CA ARG A 40 18.43 7.46 -18.74
C ARG A 40 18.08 5.98 -18.86
N ALA A 41 17.87 5.50 -20.08
CA ALA A 41 17.59 4.08 -20.31
C ALA A 41 18.77 3.16 -19.91
N ALA A 42 20.01 3.66 -19.91
CA ALA A 42 21.17 2.92 -19.40
C ALA A 42 21.22 2.97 -17.86
N GLU A 43 20.94 4.13 -17.25
CA GLU A 43 20.81 4.32 -15.80
C GLU A 43 19.71 3.41 -15.24
N ASP A 44 18.53 3.36 -15.86
CA ASP A 44 17.41 2.49 -15.46
C ASP A 44 17.83 1.01 -15.48
N ARG A 45 18.54 0.56 -16.53
CA ARG A 45 19.03 -0.82 -16.63
C ARG A 45 20.08 -1.14 -15.58
N LEU A 46 20.94 -0.18 -15.27
CA LEU A 46 21.97 -0.31 -14.24
C LEU A 46 21.30 -0.40 -12.86
N GLY A 47 20.35 0.48 -12.58
CA GLY A 47 19.55 0.44 -11.36
C GLY A 47 18.80 -0.88 -11.17
N ALA A 48 18.16 -1.39 -12.23
CA ALA A 48 17.51 -2.70 -12.22
C ALA A 48 18.51 -3.87 -12.02
N ALA A 49 19.75 -3.74 -12.51
CA ALA A 49 20.79 -4.74 -12.27
C ALA A 49 21.26 -4.71 -10.80
N VAL A 50 21.50 -3.51 -10.24
CA VAL A 50 21.86 -3.31 -8.83
C VAL A 50 20.78 -3.89 -7.91
N LEU A 51 19.50 -3.57 -8.16
CA LEU A 51 18.38 -4.12 -7.40
C LEU A 51 18.38 -5.67 -7.45
N ARG A 52 18.49 -6.27 -8.64
CA ARG A 52 18.53 -7.73 -8.78
C ARG A 52 19.69 -8.38 -8.03
N MET A 53 20.88 -7.77 -8.06
CA MET A 53 22.04 -8.25 -7.29
C MET A 53 21.78 -8.19 -5.78
N LEU A 54 21.22 -7.08 -5.29
CA LEU A 54 20.83 -6.94 -3.88
C LEU A 54 19.81 -8.02 -3.46
N LEU A 55 18.78 -8.24 -4.29
CA LEU A 55 17.75 -9.26 -4.02
C LEU A 55 18.30 -10.70 -4.12
N ALA A 56 19.34 -10.93 -4.92
CA ALA A 56 20.05 -12.21 -5.00
C ALA A 56 21.02 -12.43 -3.82
N GLY A 57 21.21 -11.45 -2.94
CA GLY A 57 22.15 -11.54 -1.82
C GLY A 57 23.60 -11.30 -2.22
N GLU A 58 23.83 -10.52 -3.29
CA GLU A 58 25.15 -10.18 -3.81
C GLU A 58 25.49 -8.68 -3.59
N PRO A 59 25.60 -8.20 -2.33
CA PRO A 59 25.73 -6.77 -2.04
C PRO A 59 27.07 -6.18 -2.53
N ASP A 60 28.14 -6.95 -2.58
CA ASP A 60 29.45 -6.46 -3.05
C ASP A 60 29.49 -6.28 -4.58
N HIS A 61 28.82 -7.17 -5.32
CA HIS A 61 28.61 -6.98 -6.77
C HIS A 61 27.72 -5.77 -7.02
N ALA A 62 26.63 -5.64 -6.24
CA ALA A 62 25.74 -4.49 -6.33
C ALA A 62 26.49 -3.16 -6.11
N ARG A 63 27.36 -3.07 -5.09
CA ARG A 63 28.20 -1.88 -4.86
C ARG A 63 29.17 -1.61 -6.01
N THR A 64 29.81 -2.66 -6.52
CA THR A 64 30.76 -2.54 -7.64
C THR A 64 30.08 -1.99 -8.89
N VAL A 65 28.85 -2.45 -9.19
CA VAL A 65 28.08 -2.00 -10.35
C VAL A 65 27.46 -0.62 -10.11
N ALA A 66 26.98 -0.35 -8.89
CA ALA A 66 26.44 0.95 -8.53
C ALA A 66 27.48 2.06 -8.69
N GLY A 67 28.75 1.80 -8.34
CA GLY A 67 29.82 2.79 -8.40
C GLY A 67 29.43 4.11 -7.73
N ASP A 68 29.89 5.22 -8.28
CA ASP A 68 29.61 6.57 -7.75
C ASP A 68 28.15 7.01 -7.92
N LEU A 69 27.35 6.33 -8.76
CA LEU A 69 25.95 6.71 -9.02
C LEU A 69 25.06 6.54 -7.78
N TYR A 70 25.29 5.49 -6.99
CA TYR A 70 24.48 5.18 -5.80
C TYR A 70 25.31 4.88 -4.54
N ASN A 71 26.62 5.14 -4.55
CA ASN A 71 27.55 4.73 -3.48
C ASN A 71 27.04 5.09 -2.07
N GLY A 72 26.63 6.34 -1.86
CA GLY A 72 26.14 6.81 -0.56
C GLY A 72 24.83 6.16 -0.08
N LEU A 73 24.03 5.59 -0.99
CA LEU A 73 22.78 4.92 -0.65
C LEU A 73 23.02 3.51 -0.08
N LEU A 74 24.05 2.80 -0.56
CA LEU A 74 24.33 1.40 -0.19
C LEU A 74 25.24 1.26 1.05
N ASP A 75 25.72 2.40 1.57
CA ASP A 75 26.59 2.48 2.75
C ASP A 75 25.84 2.84 4.04
N ALA A 76 24.57 3.23 3.93
CA ALA A 76 23.70 3.56 5.05
C ALA A 76 22.46 2.66 5.08
N PRO A 77 21.73 2.57 6.21
CA PRO A 77 20.41 1.98 6.22
C PRO A 77 19.49 2.69 5.23
N TYR A 78 18.78 1.91 4.42
CA TYR A 78 17.78 2.38 3.48
C TYR A 78 16.42 1.74 3.77
N ARG A 79 15.35 2.35 3.26
CA ARG A 79 14.02 1.75 3.17
C ARG A 79 13.72 1.36 1.74
N LEU A 80 13.06 0.23 1.58
CA LEU A 80 12.58 -0.25 0.30
C LEU A 80 11.08 0.08 0.19
N LEU A 81 10.73 0.82 -0.86
CA LEU A 81 9.37 1.21 -1.20
C LEU A 81 8.94 0.41 -2.43
N ILE A 82 7.77 -0.20 -2.39
CA ILE A 82 7.14 -0.79 -3.56
C ILE A 82 5.80 -0.11 -3.76
N ALA A 83 5.62 0.52 -4.93
CA ALA A 83 4.38 1.14 -5.33
C ALA A 83 3.76 0.40 -6.52
N GLU A 84 2.43 0.31 -6.55
CA GLU A 84 1.67 -0.12 -7.72
C GLU A 84 0.58 0.90 -8.02
N GLY A 85 0.28 1.11 -9.30
CA GLY A 85 -0.70 2.09 -9.76
C GLY A 85 -0.61 2.34 -11.25
N ALA A 86 -1.43 3.28 -11.75
CA ALA A 86 -1.37 3.70 -13.14
C ALA A 86 0.04 4.24 -13.50
N PRO A 87 0.58 3.95 -14.70
CA PRO A 87 1.95 4.35 -15.08
C PRO A 87 2.23 5.85 -14.93
N VAL A 88 1.24 6.70 -15.22
CA VAL A 88 1.37 8.16 -15.06
C VAL A 88 1.53 8.56 -13.59
N ALA A 89 0.81 7.91 -12.69
CA ALA A 89 0.88 8.22 -11.27
C ALA A 89 2.16 7.66 -10.62
N LEU A 90 2.64 6.50 -11.08
CA LEU A 90 3.96 5.98 -10.70
C LEU A 90 5.10 6.89 -11.19
N GLN A 91 4.98 7.45 -12.40
CA GLN A 91 5.93 8.44 -12.91
C GLN A 91 5.94 9.71 -12.05
N GLU A 92 4.76 10.23 -11.68
CA GLU A 92 4.67 11.39 -10.76
C GLU A 92 5.29 11.10 -9.39
N LEU A 93 5.08 9.90 -8.85
CA LEU A 93 5.71 9.45 -7.61
C LEU A 93 7.23 9.40 -7.76
N ALA A 94 7.75 8.73 -8.80
CA ALA A 94 9.18 8.64 -9.08
C ALA A 94 9.83 10.03 -9.14
N GLU A 95 9.26 10.95 -9.93
CA GLU A 95 9.75 12.33 -10.05
C GLU A 95 9.72 13.08 -8.71
N THR A 96 8.67 12.86 -7.89
CA THR A 96 8.56 13.48 -6.56
C THR A 96 9.67 13.01 -5.62
N LEU A 97 9.96 11.70 -5.61
CA LEU A 97 10.97 11.08 -4.76
C LEU A 97 12.39 11.48 -5.19
N GLU A 98 12.69 11.40 -6.49
CA GLU A 98 13.98 11.82 -7.06
C GLU A 98 14.25 13.30 -6.81
N ALA A 99 13.25 14.17 -7.03
CA ALA A 99 13.40 15.59 -6.77
C ALA A 99 13.58 15.88 -5.27
N GLY A 100 12.96 15.08 -4.39
CA GLY A 100 13.17 15.11 -2.95
C GLY A 100 14.62 14.81 -2.57
N ALA A 101 15.14 13.66 -3.00
CA ALA A 101 16.51 13.24 -2.76
C ALA A 101 17.53 14.23 -3.33
N SER A 102 17.36 14.64 -4.59
CA SER A 102 18.27 15.55 -5.29
C SER A 102 18.41 16.90 -4.57
N ARG A 103 17.32 17.48 -4.05
CA ARG A 103 17.36 18.73 -3.27
C ARG A 103 18.14 18.60 -1.96
N ALA A 104 18.13 17.42 -1.35
CA ALA A 104 18.87 17.13 -0.12
C ALA A 104 20.31 16.68 -0.38
N GLY A 105 20.73 16.52 -1.64
CA GLY A 105 22.01 15.92 -1.99
C GLY A 105 22.09 14.41 -1.70
N GLU A 106 20.93 13.76 -1.57
CA GLU A 106 20.80 12.34 -1.35
C GLU A 106 20.61 11.60 -2.69
N MET A 107 20.94 10.31 -2.68
CA MET A 107 20.66 9.41 -3.81
C MET A 107 19.46 8.54 -3.49
N ALA A 108 18.62 8.30 -4.49
CA ALA A 108 17.57 7.30 -4.45
C ALA A 108 17.71 6.41 -5.69
N LEU A 109 17.65 5.09 -5.50
CA LEU A 109 17.60 4.15 -6.61
C LEU A 109 16.14 3.92 -6.95
N VAL A 110 15.71 4.38 -8.12
CA VAL A 110 14.35 4.26 -8.62
C VAL A 110 14.33 3.29 -9.79
N VAL A 111 13.52 2.24 -9.68
CA VAL A 111 13.44 1.15 -10.68
C VAL A 111 11.99 0.94 -11.09
N PRO A 112 11.58 1.46 -12.26
CA PRO A 112 10.25 1.20 -12.80
C PRO A 112 10.17 -0.21 -13.41
N GLU A 113 9.12 -0.95 -13.06
CA GLU A 113 8.83 -2.33 -13.48
C GLU A 113 7.38 -2.44 -13.99
N GLY A 114 7.08 -1.81 -15.13
CA GLY A 114 5.74 -1.83 -15.72
C GLY A 114 4.72 -1.06 -14.87
N GLU A 115 3.79 -1.78 -14.22
CA GLU A 115 2.79 -1.23 -13.30
C GLU A 115 3.26 -1.20 -11.84
N ARG A 116 4.56 -1.44 -11.62
CA ARG A 116 5.20 -1.41 -10.32
C ARG A 116 6.39 -0.44 -10.35
N LEU A 117 6.65 0.19 -9.21
CA LEU A 117 7.84 1.02 -8.98
C LEU A 117 8.53 0.52 -7.70
N VAL A 118 9.82 0.21 -7.79
CA VAL A 118 10.64 -0.16 -6.64
C VAL A 118 11.63 0.96 -6.37
N VAL A 119 11.69 1.45 -5.13
CA VAL A 119 12.62 2.51 -4.74
C VAL A 119 13.42 2.09 -3.51
N LEU A 120 14.73 2.29 -3.56
CA LEU A 120 15.59 2.29 -2.37
C LEU A 120 15.92 3.75 -2.04
N ALA A 121 15.59 4.17 -0.83
CA ALA A 121 15.82 5.52 -0.34
C ALA A 121 16.46 5.46 1.05
N THR A 122 17.37 6.38 1.35
CA THR A 122 18.01 6.48 2.68
C THR A 122 16.95 6.53 3.78
N ASP A 123 17.17 5.77 4.85
CA ASP A 123 16.28 5.78 6.01
C ASP A 123 16.22 7.18 6.63
N GLY A 124 15.01 7.67 6.90
CA GLY A 124 14.77 9.05 7.34
C GLY A 124 15.14 10.13 6.32
N GLY A 125 15.51 9.75 5.09
CA GLY A 125 15.93 10.66 4.04
C GLY A 125 14.79 11.47 3.40
N ALA A 126 15.17 12.41 2.55
CA ALA A 126 14.26 13.30 1.86
C ALA A 126 13.33 12.57 0.88
N ALA A 127 13.77 11.48 0.24
CA ALA A 127 12.90 10.66 -0.62
C ALA A 127 11.80 9.93 0.18
N VAL A 128 12.12 9.36 1.35
CA VAL A 128 11.12 8.74 2.23
C VAL A 128 10.12 9.79 2.70
N THR A 129 10.61 10.96 3.14
CA THR A 129 9.77 12.09 3.53
C THR A 129 8.85 12.56 2.39
N ALA A 130 9.38 12.63 1.17
CA ALA A 130 8.60 13.00 -0.02
C ALA A 130 7.52 11.95 -0.35
N CYS A 131 7.81 10.66 -0.15
CA CYS A 131 6.85 9.57 -0.31
C CYS A 131 5.70 9.69 0.70
N THR A 132 6.00 9.92 1.98
CA THR A 132 4.97 10.14 3.01
C THR A 132 4.11 11.36 2.70
N ALA A 133 4.71 12.48 2.30
CA ALA A 133 3.98 13.69 1.92
C ALA A 133 3.14 13.50 0.63
N TYR A 134 3.61 12.70 -0.33
CA TYR A 134 2.84 12.31 -1.51
C TYR A 134 1.60 11.50 -1.10
N ALA A 135 1.77 10.48 -0.28
CA ALA A 135 0.68 9.64 0.19
C ALA A 135 -0.39 10.44 0.94
N GLN A 136 0.01 11.31 1.88
CA GLN A 136 -0.89 12.18 2.62
C GLN A 136 -1.69 13.13 1.71
N ARG A 137 -1.07 13.66 0.65
CA ARG A 137 -1.78 14.51 -0.34
C ARG A 137 -2.85 13.73 -1.09
N ILE A 138 -2.60 12.46 -1.42
CA ILE A 138 -3.59 11.60 -2.07
C ILE A 138 -4.71 11.26 -1.10
N GLU A 139 -4.39 10.81 0.12
CA GLU A 139 -5.40 10.48 1.15
C GLU A 139 -6.29 11.70 1.47
N ALA A 140 -5.73 12.90 1.54
CA ALA A 140 -6.49 14.13 1.77
C ALA A 140 -7.47 14.48 0.63
N ARG A 141 -7.18 14.09 -0.62
CA ARG A 141 -8.12 14.24 -1.75
C ARG A 141 -9.23 13.20 -1.73
N GLN A 142 -8.99 12.06 -1.10
CA GLN A 142 -9.94 10.95 -0.96
C GLN A 142 -10.84 11.08 0.27
N ALA A 143 -10.42 11.84 1.27
CA ALA A 143 -11.22 12.10 2.46
C ALA A 143 -12.62 12.60 2.05
N PRO A 144 -13.71 12.06 2.61
CA PRO A 144 -15.07 12.49 2.29
C PRO A 144 -15.29 13.95 2.73
N GLY A 145 -14.94 14.89 1.87
CA GLY A 145 -15.25 16.31 2.01
C GLY A 145 -16.67 16.57 1.57
N ASP A 146 -17.57 16.68 2.54
CA ASP A 146 -18.79 17.48 2.58
C ASP A 146 -19.31 17.98 1.20
N ARG A 147 -20.01 17.11 0.47
CA ARG A 147 -20.85 17.54 -0.67
C ARG A 147 -22.15 18.18 -0.13
N VAL A 148 -22.04 19.31 0.56
CA VAL A 148 -23.18 20.23 0.76
C VAL A 148 -23.19 21.18 -0.43
N GLY A 149 -23.75 20.71 -1.54
CA GLY A 149 -24.30 21.59 -2.57
C GLY A 149 -25.71 22.02 -2.15
N PRO A 150 -26.14 23.27 -2.42
CA PRO A 150 -27.38 23.81 -1.88
C PRO A 150 -28.59 23.00 -2.39
N VAL A 151 -29.52 22.74 -1.48
CA VAL A 151 -30.82 22.14 -1.76
C VAL A 151 -31.58 23.02 -2.77
N GLY A 152 -31.55 22.60 -4.03
CA GLY A 152 -32.42 23.07 -5.10
C GLY A 152 -33.59 22.11 -5.29
N SER A 153 -34.79 22.64 -5.14
CA SER A 153 -36.11 22.01 -5.16
C SER A 153 -36.40 20.97 -6.26
N VAL A 154 -37.21 19.98 -5.85
CA VAL A 154 -37.90 18.96 -6.65
C VAL A 154 -38.80 19.57 -7.74
N GLY A 155 -38.76 19.00 -8.96
CA GLY A 155 -39.78 19.11 -10.01
C GLY A 155 -39.68 17.93 -11.00
N PRO A 156 -40.77 17.43 -11.61
CA PRO A 156 -40.90 16.02 -12.02
C PRO A 156 -40.72 15.73 -13.51
N VAL A 157 -40.23 14.50 -13.77
CA VAL A 157 -40.46 13.54 -14.89
C VAL A 157 -40.51 14.06 -16.33
N GLY A 158 -39.60 13.54 -17.17
CA GLY A 158 -39.67 13.62 -18.63
C GLY A 158 -38.82 12.60 -19.38
N SER A 159 -39.46 11.49 -19.77
CA SER A 159 -39.25 10.64 -20.97
C SER A 159 -37.87 10.11 -21.38
N VAL A 160 -37.84 8.78 -21.49
CA VAL A 160 -36.83 7.88 -22.07
C VAL A 160 -36.53 8.19 -23.56
N GLY A 161 -35.24 8.15 -23.91
CA GLY A 161 -34.71 8.04 -25.27
C GLY A 161 -33.45 7.15 -25.29
N PRO A 162 -33.12 6.46 -26.40
CA PRO A 162 -32.46 5.16 -26.37
C PRO A 162 -30.94 5.19 -26.57
N ALA A 163 -30.30 4.09 -26.14
CA ALA A 163 -29.01 3.56 -26.57
C ALA A 163 -27.77 4.49 -26.46
N GLY A 164 -26.96 4.24 -25.44
CA GLY A 164 -25.59 4.72 -25.32
C GLY A 164 -24.82 3.81 -24.37
N SER A 165 -24.13 2.84 -24.98
CA SER A 165 -23.02 2.02 -24.46
C SER A 165 -22.53 2.31 -23.04
N ALA A 166 -22.38 1.22 -22.27
CA ALA A 166 -21.47 1.05 -21.14
C ALA A 166 -20.26 2.01 -21.22
N GLY A 167 -20.38 3.14 -20.52
CA GLY A 167 -19.28 4.06 -20.29
C GLY A 167 -18.43 3.48 -19.18
N SER A 168 -17.31 2.87 -19.61
CA SER A 168 -16.21 2.40 -18.79
C SER A 168 -15.99 3.24 -17.55
N ALA A 169 -16.22 2.65 -16.37
CA ALA A 169 -15.49 2.99 -15.17
C ALA A 169 -14.00 2.77 -15.50
N GLY A 170 -13.32 3.82 -15.94
CA GLY A 170 -11.87 3.84 -15.93
C GLY A 170 -11.49 3.77 -14.46
N GLU A 171 -11.02 2.61 -14.03
CA GLU A 171 -10.42 2.40 -12.73
C GLU A 171 -9.28 3.39 -12.58
N ASP A 172 -9.50 4.47 -11.82
CA ASP A 172 -8.43 5.25 -11.22
C ASP A 172 -7.72 4.31 -10.23
N VAL A 173 -6.81 3.47 -10.72
CA VAL A 173 -5.92 2.69 -9.86
C VAL A 173 -4.98 3.69 -9.21
N GLN A 174 -5.45 4.19 -8.06
CA GLN A 174 -4.71 5.08 -7.19
C GLN A 174 -3.44 4.38 -6.73
N VAL A 175 -2.34 5.13 -6.68
CA VAL A 175 -1.05 4.60 -6.27
C VAL A 175 -1.17 4.05 -4.85
N VAL A 176 -0.72 2.82 -4.65
CA VAL A 176 -0.63 2.18 -3.34
C VAL A 176 0.82 1.83 -3.08
N ILE A 177 1.30 2.07 -1.87
CA ILE A 177 2.71 2.01 -1.50
C ILE A 177 2.88 1.15 -0.24
N GLY A 178 3.81 0.21 -0.28
CA GLY A 178 4.31 -0.50 0.90
C GLY A 178 5.75 -0.10 1.18
N GLN A 179 6.04 0.19 2.44
CA GLN A 179 7.37 0.58 2.90
C GLN A 179 7.95 -0.47 3.85
N SER A 180 9.21 -0.86 3.66
CA SER A 180 9.91 -1.75 4.60
C SER A 180 10.33 -1.05 5.90
N ALA A 181 10.76 -1.83 6.89
CA ALA A 181 11.60 -1.30 7.97
C ALA A 181 12.99 -0.89 7.42
N PRO A 182 13.80 -0.11 8.16
CA PRO A 182 15.16 0.20 7.77
C PRO A 182 15.99 -1.08 7.60
N ALA A 183 16.76 -1.16 6.51
CA ALA A 183 17.55 -2.32 6.16
C ALA A 183 18.91 -1.93 5.55
N GLY A 184 19.92 -2.76 5.79
CA GLY A 184 21.19 -2.71 5.06
C GLY A 184 21.15 -3.60 3.81
N THR A 185 22.21 -3.54 3.00
CA THR A 185 22.31 -4.27 1.72
C THR A 185 22.16 -5.79 1.85
N ILE A 186 22.67 -6.39 2.93
CA ILE A 186 22.52 -7.83 3.20
C ILE A 186 21.05 -8.23 3.42
N ALA A 187 20.24 -7.32 3.98
CA ALA A 187 18.83 -7.57 4.29
C ALA A 187 17.88 -7.16 3.15
N ALA A 188 18.39 -6.81 1.96
CA ALA A 188 17.59 -6.32 0.83
C ALA A 188 16.41 -7.23 0.47
N ALA A 189 16.64 -8.54 0.36
CA ALA A 189 15.58 -9.50 0.05
C ALA A 189 14.50 -9.56 1.14
N SER A 190 14.87 -9.36 2.41
CA SER A 190 13.91 -9.26 3.49
C SER A 190 13.12 -7.95 3.43
N ALA A 191 13.80 -6.82 3.20
CA ALA A 191 13.17 -5.51 3.04
C ALA A 191 12.17 -5.50 1.87
N TYR A 192 12.50 -6.16 0.76
CA TYR A 192 11.58 -6.34 -0.37
C TYR A 192 10.30 -7.06 0.03
N ARG A 193 10.43 -8.22 0.70
CA ARG A 193 9.26 -8.96 1.20
C ARG A 193 8.43 -8.15 2.20
N GLN A 194 9.09 -7.38 3.07
CA GLN A 194 8.40 -6.51 4.02
C GLN A 194 7.58 -5.42 3.32
N ALA A 195 8.16 -4.79 2.30
CA ALA A 195 7.48 -3.79 1.48
C ALA A 195 6.30 -4.41 0.69
N GLU A 196 6.45 -5.62 0.13
CA GLU A 196 5.34 -6.33 -0.51
C GLU A 196 4.20 -6.65 0.46
N GLN A 197 4.53 -7.08 1.68
CA GLN A 197 3.54 -7.32 2.73
C GLN A 197 2.80 -6.03 3.10
N ALA A 198 3.53 -4.93 3.32
CA ALA A 198 2.95 -3.63 3.62
C ALA A 198 2.07 -3.12 2.48
N LEU A 199 2.49 -3.32 1.23
CA LEU A 199 1.74 -2.98 0.03
C LEU A 199 0.43 -3.78 -0.07
N SER A 200 0.46 -5.08 0.25
CA SER A 200 -0.75 -5.90 0.32
C SER A 200 -1.71 -5.41 1.40
N VAL A 201 -1.20 -4.97 2.56
CA VAL A 201 -2.04 -4.42 3.63
C VAL A 201 -2.63 -3.06 3.22
N ALA A 202 -1.85 -2.19 2.60
CA ALA A 202 -2.30 -0.90 2.10
C ALA A 202 -3.49 -1.04 1.14
N ARG A 203 -3.40 -1.98 0.18
CA ARG A 203 -4.51 -2.29 -0.75
C ARG A 203 -5.76 -2.74 -0.03
N ARG A 204 -5.64 -3.72 0.88
CA ARG A 204 -6.79 -4.27 1.63
C ARG A 204 -7.45 -3.23 2.52
N ARG A 205 -6.69 -2.27 3.05
CA ARG A 205 -7.20 -1.21 3.93
C ARG A 205 -7.65 0.04 3.19
N GLY A 206 -7.47 0.11 1.88
CA GLY A 206 -7.72 1.34 1.11
C GLY A 206 -6.85 2.52 1.59
N ARG A 207 -5.63 2.24 2.07
CA ARG A 207 -4.63 3.26 2.46
C ARG A 207 -3.65 3.45 1.32
N VAL A 208 -3.12 4.66 1.17
CA VAL A 208 -2.14 4.96 0.10
C VAL A 208 -0.75 4.46 0.48
N LEU A 209 -0.38 4.55 1.77
CA LEU A 209 0.91 4.11 2.28
C LEU A 209 0.70 3.31 3.57
N VAL A 210 1.36 2.16 3.67
CA VAL A 210 1.52 1.41 4.92
C VAL A 210 3.00 1.11 5.12
N GLU A 211 3.47 1.29 6.35
CA GLU A 211 4.82 0.93 6.75
C GLU A 211 4.84 -0.45 7.41
N HIS A 212 5.85 -1.27 7.10
CA HIS A 212 5.97 -2.60 7.68
C HIS A 212 6.12 -2.56 9.21
N GLU A 213 6.71 -1.49 9.78
CA GLU A 213 6.81 -1.31 11.23
C GLU A 213 5.42 -1.20 11.90
N GLU A 214 4.40 -0.72 11.19
CA GLU A 214 2.99 -0.75 11.65
C GLU A 214 2.40 -2.18 11.63
N LEU A 215 3.00 -3.11 10.89
CA LEU A 215 2.67 -4.54 10.94
C LEU A 215 3.40 -5.25 12.09
N ALA A 216 4.60 -4.78 12.42
CA ALA A 216 5.50 -5.37 13.42
C ALA A 216 5.08 -5.09 14.87
N THR A 217 4.04 -4.30 15.12
CA THR A 217 3.45 -4.10 16.47
C THR A 217 2.69 -5.33 17.01
N GLY A 218 3.04 -6.54 16.54
CA GLY A 218 2.81 -7.80 17.26
C GLY A 218 1.42 -8.43 17.07
N SER A 219 0.71 -8.07 16.01
CA SER A 219 -0.65 -8.57 15.80
C SER A 219 -0.78 -9.29 14.45
N VAL A 220 -1.28 -10.52 14.48
CA VAL A 220 -1.75 -11.23 13.26
C VAL A 220 -3.09 -10.65 12.77
N VAL A 221 -3.79 -9.88 13.61
CA VAL A 221 -5.12 -9.34 13.31
C VAL A 221 -5.17 -8.50 12.01
N PRO A 222 -4.19 -7.63 11.67
CA PRO A 222 -4.07 -6.99 10.36
C PRO A 222 -4.13 -7.94 9.16
N LEU A 223 -3.61 -9.16 9.29
CA LEU A 223 -3.58 -10.16 8.21
C LEU A 223 -4.94 -10.86 8.03
N LEU A 224 -5.83 -10.75 9.03
CA LEU A 224 -7.17 -11.34 9.02
C LEU A 224 -8.23 -10.45 8.35
N ALA A 225 -7.86 -9.25 7.86
CA ALA A 225 -8.78 -8.30 7.22
C ALA A 225 -9.22 -8.69 5.79
N ASP A 226 -9.09 -9.97 5.43
CA ASP A 226 -9.53 -10.52 4.14
C ASP A 226 -11.04 -10.85 4.21
N ASP A 227 -11.80 -10.50 3.16
CA ASP A 227 -13.24 -10.73 3.11
C ASP A 227 -13.61 -12.21 3.26
N ALA A 228 -12.78 -13.13 2.74
CA ALA A 228 -12.98 -14.56 2.91
C ALA A 228 -12.77 -15.01 4.36
N VAL A 229 -11.78 -14.41 5.05
CA VAL A 229 -11.51 -14.68 6.47
C VAL A 229 -12.64 -14.13 7.34
N ARG A 230 -13.16 -12.93 7.05
CA ARG A 230 -14.34 -12.38 7.74
C ARG A 230 -15.57 -13.25 7.54
N ALA A 231 -15.88 -13.64 6.30
CA ALA A 231 -17.03 -14.49 6.01
C ALA A 231 -16.96 -15.86 6.70
N PHE A 232 -15.75 -16.44 6.78
CA PHE A 232 -15.51 -17.67 7.53
C PHE A 232 -15.69 -17.46 9.05
N ALA A 233 -15.11 -16.40 9.60
CA ALA A 233 -15.23 -16.06 11.03
C ALA A 233 -16.69 -15.77 11.43
N ASP A 234 -17.43 -15.04 10.59
CA ASP A 234 -18.86 -14.81 10.74
C ASP A 234 -19.63 -16.12 10.68
N GLY A 235 -19.31 -17.02 9.75
CA GLY A 235 -19.89 -18.36 9.68
C GLY A 235 -19.67 -19.18 10.95
N MET A 236 -18.47 -19.11 11.53
CA MET A 236 -18.12 -19.82 12.76
C MET A 236 -18.86 -19.28 13.99
N LEU A 237 -19.03 -17.96 14.10
CA LEU A 237 -19.64 -17.32 15.28
C LEU A 237 -21.17 -17.15 15.17
N ARG A 238 -21.74 -17.25 13.97
CA ARG A 238 -23.17 -17.06 13.70
C ARG A 238 -24.10 -17.87 14.62
N PRO A 239 -23.86 -19.16 14.91
CA PRO A 239 -24.73 -19.91 15.82
C PRO A 239 -24.79 -19.31 17.24
N LEU A 240 -23.70 -18.69 17.71
CA LEU A 240 -23.67 -18.02 19.01
C LEU A 240 -24.42 -16.68 18.96
N HIS A 241 -24.25 -15.91 17.89
CA HIS A 241 -24.97 -14.66 17.69
C HIS A 241 -26.49 -14.88 17.58
N GLU A 242 -26.92 -15.91 16.85
CA GLU A 242 -28.33 -16.29 16.74
C GLU A 242 -28.90 -16.70 18.11
N HIS A 243 -28.13 -17.43 18.92
CA HIS A 243 -28.55 -17.80 20.27
C HIS A 243 -28.70 -16.57 21.17
N ASP A 244 -27.68 -15.70 21.22
CA ASP A 244 -27.69 -14.48 22.04
C ASP A 244 -28.88 -13.56 21.64
N ALA A 245 -29.25 -13.52 20.36
CA ALA A 245 -30.40 -12.74 19.86
C ALA A 245 -31.78 -13.25 20.35
N THR A 246 -31.91 -14.52 20.75
CA THR A 246 -33.19 -15.13 21.19
C THR A 246 -33.45 -15.04 22.70
N GLY A 247 -32.48 -14.58 23.49
CA GLY A 247 -32.66 -14.18 24.90
C GLY A 247 -31.96 -15.05 25.96
N ARG A 248 -31.30 -14.34 26.92
CA ARG A 248 -30.47 -14.78 28.06
C ARG A 248 -29.09 -15.38 27.75
N GLY A 249 -28.49 -15.04 26.61
CA GLY A 249 -27.10 -15.37 26.31
C GLY A 249 -26.26 -14.10 26.19
N ASP A 250 -25.16 -14.03 26.93
CA ASP A 250 -24.01 -13.21 26.56
C ASP A 250 -22.89 -14.16 26.15
N LEU A 251 -23.17 -15.18 25.33
CA LEU A 251 -22.23 -16.25 25.04
C LEU A 251 -21.01 -15.72 24.30
N VAL A 252 -21.20 -14.84 23.32
CA VAL A 252 -20.10 -14.22 22.58
C VAL A 252 -19.23 -13.36 23.50
N ALA A 253 -19.86 -12.54 24.35
CA ALA A 253 -19.14 -11.71 25.32
C ALA A 253 -18.42 -12.57 26.38
N SER A 254 -19.06 -13.64 26.84
CA SER A 254 -18.50 -14.55 27.84
C SER A 254 -17.32 -15.35 27.29
N LEU A 255 -17.40 -15.79 26.03
CA LEU A 255 -16.32 -16.47 25.33
C LEU A 255 -15.13 -15.52 25.14
N ARG A 256 -15.41 -14.28 24.73
CA ARG A 256 -14.39 -13.23 24.56
C ARG A 256 -13.64 -12.96 25.88
N ALA A 257 -14.36 -12.76 26.98
CA ALA A 257 -13.76 -12.52 28.29
C ALA A 257 -12.97 -13.75 28.78
N TRP A 258 -13.52 -14.95 28.63
CA TRP A 258 -12.82 -16.18 29.03
C TRP A 258 -11.52 -16.41 28.26
N LEU A 259 -11.53 -16.21 26.94
CA LEU A 259 -10.31 -16.30 26.11
C LEU A 259 -9.30 -15.19 26.41
N ALA A 260 -9.77 -13.96 26.67
CA ALA A 260 -8.91 -12.83 27.05
C ALA A 260 -8.15 -13.08 28.35
N HIS A 261 -8.73 -13.85 29.27
CA HIS A 261 -8.09 -14.29 30.51
C HIS A 261 -7.46 -15.68 30.42
N HIS A 262 -7.12 -16.16 29.21
CA HIS A 262 -6.46 -17.45 28.97
C HIS A 262 -7.18 -18.66 29.59
N GLY A 263 -8.50 -18.58 29.70
CA GLY A 263 -9.36 -19.61 30.28
C GLY A 263 -9.46 -19.59 31.81
N GLN A 264 -8.94 -18.57 32.49
CA GLN A 264 -9.06 -18.44 33.94
C GLN A 264 -10.48 -18.07 34.35
N TRP A 265 -11.16 -19.01 35.03
CA TRP A 265 -12.56 -18.88 35.40
C TRP A 265 -12.85 -17.70 36.32
N ASP A 266 -12.06 -17.49 37.37
CA ASP A 266 -12.34 -16.47 38.37
C ASP A 266 -12.07 -15.05 37.82
N ALA A 267 -10.99 -14.88 37.05
CA ALA A 267 -10.66 -13.60 36.42
C ALA A 267 -11.71 -13.19 35.37
N ALA A 268 -12.09 -14.10 34.47
CA ALA A 268 -13.11 -13.82 33.46
C ALA A 268 -14.51 -13.62 34.05
N ALA A 269 -14.86 -14.36 35.11
CA ALA A 269 -16.14 -14.16 35.78
C ALA A 269 -16.22 -12.81 36.51
N ALA A 270 -15.11 -12.36 37.10
CA ALA A 270 -15.00 -11.04 37.70
C ALA A 270 -15.13 -9.92 36.65
N ASP A 271 -14.45 -10.04 35.50
CA ASP A 271 -14.54 -9.08 34.38
C ASP A 271 -15.98 -8.93 33.85
N LEU A 272 -16.73 -10.04 33.79
CA LEU A 272 -18.13 -10.07 33.35
C LEU A 272 -19.14 -9.71 34.44
N GLY A 273 -18.73 -9.57 35.71
CA GLY A 273 -19.65 -9.35 36.83
C GLY A 273 -20.59 -10.53 37.12
N VAL A 274 -20.20 -11.77 36.80
CA VAL A 274 -21.02 -12.98 37.01
C VAL A 274 -20.34 -13.96 37.95
N HIS A 275 -21.11 -14.94 38.45
CA HIS A 275 -20.52 -16.03 39.23
C HIS A 275 -19.78 -17.03 38.32
N ARG A 276 -18.65 -17.59 38.78
CA ARG A 276 -17.85 -18.59 38.03
C ARG A 276 -18.68 -19.79 37.52
N HIS A 277 -19.72 -20.18 38.25
CA HIS A 277 -20.62 -21.27 37.86
C HIS A 277 -21.48 -20.90 36.65
N THR A 278 -21.92 -19.64 36.57
CA THR A 278 -22.63 -19.09 35.42
C THR A 278 -21.72 -19.05 34.20
N LEU A 279 -20.47 -18.59 34.35
CA LEU A 279 -19.51 -18.60 33.24
C LEU A 279 -19.22 -20.01 32.72
N ARG A 280 -19.05 -20.99 33.62
CA ARG A 280 -18.85 -22.40 33.23
C ARG A 280 -20.06 -22.97 32.49
N TYR A 281 -21.28 -22.64 32.94
CA TYR A 281 -22.50 -23.02 32.23
C TYR A 281 -22.53 -22.42 30.82
N ARG A 282 -22.21 -21.13 30.69
CA ARG A 282 -22.15 -20.44 29.39
C ARG A 282 -21.09 -21.06 28.46
N MET A 283 -19.90 -21.41 28.97
CA MET A 283 -18.85 -22.06 28.15
C MET A 283 -19.26 -23.46 27.69
N ARG A 284 -19.90 -24.27 28.55
CA ARG A 284 -20.49 -25.55 28.12
C ARG A 284 -21.53 -25.36 27.01
N ARG A 285 -22.35 -24.32 27.12
CA ARG A 285 -23.34 -24.00 26.09
C ARG A 285 -22.69 -23.58 24.77
N VAL A 286 -21.57 -22.86 24.82
CA VAL A 286 -20.75 -22.54 23.62
C VAL A 286 -20.24 -23.83 22.98
N GLU A 287 -19.68 -24.77 23.75
CA GLU A 287 -19.21 -26.06 23.24
C GLU A 287 -20.33 -26.87 22.58
N GLU A 288 -21.50 -26.93 23.21
CA GLU A 288 -22.69 -27.61 22.67
C GLU A 288 -23.17 -27.01 21.34
N ILE A 289 -23.22 -25.68 21.24
CA ILE A 289 -23.71 -24.98 20.04
C ILE A 289 -22.71 -25.12 18.89
N LEU A 290 -21.41 -25.00 19.17
CA LEU A 290 -20.37 -25.08 18.15
C LEU A 290 -19.98 -26.51 17.78
N GLY A 291 -20.29 -27.49 18.64
CA GLY A 291 -19.82 -28.87 18.48
C GLY A 291 -18.30 -29.02 18.61
N ARG A 292 -17.65 -28.10 19.34
CA ARG A 292 -16.19 -28.05 19.51
C ARG A 292 -15.84 -27.99 20.98
N SER A 293 -14.76 -28.67 21.37
CA SER A 293 -14.25 -28.63 22.73
C SER A 293 -13.41 -27.38 22.96
N LEU A 294 -13.72 -26.61 24.00
CA LEU A 294 -12.90 -25.50 24.45
C LEU A 294 -11.69 -25.98 25.26
N ASP A 295 -11.49 -27.28 25.50
CA ASP A 295 -10.23 -27.79 26.06
C ASP A 295 -9.12 -27.92 25.01
N ASP A 296 -9.47 -27.88 23.72
CA ASP A 296 -8.53 -27.93 22.60
C ASP A 296 -7.88 -26.55 22.36
N PRO A 297 -6.55 -26.43 22.44
CA PRO A 297 -5.85 -25.15 22.21
C PRO A 297 -6.03 -24.61 20.78
N ASP A 298 -6.18 -25.48 19.77
CA ASP A 298 -6.39 -25.06 18.38
C ASP A 298 -7.78 -24.45 18.22
N VAL A 299 -8.80 -25.05 18.86
CA VAL A 299 -10.16 -24.50 18.92
C VAL A 299 -10.18 -23.13 19.59
N ARG A 300 -9.47 -22.97 20.73
CA ARG A 300 -9.37 -21.67 21.42
C ARG A 300 -8.72 -20.63 20.52
N MET A 301 -7.65 -21.00 19.82
CA MET A 301 -6.93 -20.10 18.90
C MET A 301 -7.85 -19.65 17.77
N GLU A 302 -8.50 -20.58 17.08
CA GLU A 302 -9.41 -20.26 15.98
C GLU A 302 -10.56 -19.36 16.40
N LEU A 303 -11.18 -19.65 17.56
CA LEU A 303 -12.27 -18.82 18.09
C LEU A 303 -11.78 -17.43 18.50
N TRP A 304 -10.58 -17.32 19.07
CA TRP A 304 -9.98 -16.02 19.39
C TRP A 304 -9.73 -15.20 18.12
N LEU A 305 -9.19 -15.82 17.07
CA LEU A 305 -8.97 -15.16 15.78
C LEU A 305 -10.28 -14.74 15.13
N ALA A 306 -11.30 -15.62 15.14
CA ALA A 306 -12.63 -15.30 14.63
C ALA A 306 -13.25 -14.09 15.36
N LEU A 307 -13.18 -14.07 16.70
CA LEU A 307 -13.67 -12.95 17.52
C LEU A 307 -12.93 -11.64 17.27
N LYS A 308 -11.67 -11.68 16.85
CA LYS A 308 -10.86 -10.51 16.47
C LYS A 308 -11.20 -10.02 15.07
N ALA A 309 -11.41 -10.94 14.12
CA ALA A 309 -11.76 -10.62 12.74
C ALA A 309 -13.14 -9.95 12.62
N THR A 310 -14.12 -10.33 13.45
CA THR A 310 -15.48 -9.77 13.42
C THR A 310 -15.69 -8.54 14.31
N SER A 311 -14.72 -8.21 15.17
CA SER A 311 -14.74 -6.99 16.01
C SER A 311 -14.11 -5.76 15.36
N MET A 312 -13.64 -5.89 14.12
CA MET A 312 -13.08 -4.78 13.35
C MET A 312 -14.23 -4.03 12.65
N PRO A 313 -14.33 -2.69 12.81
CA PRO A 313 -15.38 -1.90 12.18
C PRO A 313 -15.29 -1.89 10.66
#